data_AF-A0A1J5ANZ4-F1
#
_entry.id   AF-A0A1J5ANZ4-F1
#
_cell.length_a   1.000
_cell.length_b   1.000
_cell.length_c   1.000
_cell.angle_alpha   90.00
_cell.angle_beta   90.00
_cell.angle_gamma   90.00
#
_symmetry.space_group_name_H-M   'P 1'
#
loop_
_entity.id
_entity.type
_entity.pdbx_description
1 polymer ?
#
loop_
_entity_poly.entity_id
_entity_poly.type
_entity_poly.pdbx_seq_one_letter_code
_entity_poly.pdbx_strand_id
1 'polypeptide(L)'
;MRAARASGELAASKGRLLTLADQDAAAITAFVALRAAGPRAAAGAGEMLAGQEMLCEAPVQIGRLAVEAARILQEFRTGVVEQVRDDLEMAIVLLTGAARAAALLLDSNLRIWPEEALQTRYEPLRVDLETAIARLTPVARIRT
;
A
#
# COMPACT_ATOMS: atom_id res chain seq x y z
N MET A 1 -21.24 -1.51 19.67
CA MET A 1 -19.78 -1.41 19.92
C MET A 1 -18.91 -1.70 18.69
N ARG A 2 -19.17 -2.74 17.86
CA ARG A 2 -18.29 -3.09 16.72
C ARG A 2 -18.23 -2.04 15.60
N ALA A 3 -19.37 -1.43 15.23
CA ALA A 3 -19.43 -0.44 14.15
C ALA A 3 -18.64 0.86 14.45
N ALA A 4 -18.77 1.40 15.67
CA ALA A 4 -18.05 2.60 16.08
C ALA A 4 -16.52 2.39 16.11
N ARG A 5 -16.08 1.20 16.53
CA ARG A 5 -14.67 0.81 16.49
C ARG A 5 -14.15 0.72 15.04
N ALA A 6 -14.87 0.01 14.17
CA ALA A 6 -14.51 -0.11 12.76
C ALA A 6 -14.44 1.27 12.08
N SER A 7 -15.40 2.16 12.38
CA SER A 7 -15.38 3.53 11.88
C SER A 7 -14.15 4.32 12.33
N GLY A 8 -13.75 4.20 13.61
CA GLY A 8 -12.55 4.84 14.13
C GLY A 8 -11.26 4.32 13.50
N GLU A 9 -11.14 3.00 13.35
CA GLU A 9 -9.98 2.36 12.71
C GLU A 9 -9.88 2.76 11.22
N LEU A 10 -11.01 2.79 10.49
CA LEU A 10 -11.04 3.24 9.09
C LEU A 10 -10.70 4.73 8.94
N ALA A 11 -11.15 5.59 9.86
CA ALA A 11 -10.81 7.01 9.86
C ALA A 11 -9.30 7.22 10.07
N ALA A 12 -8.69 6.45 10.98
CA ALA A 12 -7.25 6.47 11.19
C ALA A 12 -6.49 5.98 9.94
N SER A 13 -6.94 4.88 9.32
CA SER A 13 -6.34 4.36 8.08
C SER A 13 -6.44 5.36 6.93
N LYS A 14 -7.58 6.04 6.77
CA LYS A 14 -7.74 7.13 5.79
C LYS A 14 -6.69 8.23 5.99
N GLY A 15 -6.55 8.73 7.22
CA GLY A 15 -5.59 9.79 7.53
C GLY A 15 -4.16 9.38 7.16
N ARG A 16 -3.77 8.16 7.54
CA ARG A 16 -2.44 7.61 7.22
C ARG A 16 -2.23 7.41 5.72
N LEU A 17 -3.23 6.90 4.99
CA LEU A 17 -3.15 6.72 3.54
C LEU A 17 -2.96 8.05 2.81
N LEU A 18 -3.65 9.11 3.23
CA LEU A 18 -3.49 10.44 2.63
C LEU A 18 -2.07 10.97 2.85
N THR A 19 -1.55 10.88 4.07
CA THR A 19 -0.17 11.27 4.37
C THR A 19 0.84 10.45 3.57
N LEU A 20 0.61 9.15 3.39
CA LEU A 20 1.49 8.30 2.61
C LEU A 20 1.47 8.62 1.12
N ALA A 21 0.31 8.98 0.57
CA ALA A 21 0.21 9.44 -0.82
C ALA A 21 1.04 10.71 -1.05
N ASP A 22 0.99 11.66 -0.12
CA ASP A 22 1.82 12.88 -0.18
C ASP A 22 3.31 12.54 -0.06
N GLN A 23 3.67 11.62 0.84
CA GLN A 23 5.05 11.17 1.02
C GLN A 23 5.59 10.42 -0.19
N ASP A 24 4.78 9.59 -0.84
CA ASP A 24 5.15 8.87 -2.07
C ASP A 24 5.42 9.86 -3.21
N ALA A 25 4.53 10.84 -3.41
CA ALA A 25 4.74 11.90 -4.40
C ALA A 25 6.02 12.72 -4.12
N ALA A 26 6.30 13.02 -2.85
CA ALA A 26 7.53 13.70 -2.44
C ALA A 26 8.77 12.83 -2.69
N ALA A 27 8.71 11.53 -2.39
CA ALA A 27 9.79 10.57 -2.62
C ALA A 27 10.12 10.44 -4.11
N ILE A 28 9.10 10.37 -4.97
CA ILE A 28 9.27 10.37 -6.43
C ILE A 28 10.00 11.63 -6.87
N THR A 29 9.54 12.80 -6.41
CA THR A 29 10.15 14.09 -6.78
C THR A 29 11.61 14.17 -6.31
N ALA A 30 11.89 13.76 -5.08
CA ALA A 30 13.23 13.75 -4.52
C ALA A 30 14.17 12.80 -5.30
N PHE A 31 13.70 11.60 -5.63
CA PHE A 31 14.49 10.64 -6.39
C PHE A 31 14.78 11.10 -7.83
N VAL A 32 13.80 11.72 -8.50
CA VAL A 32 13.99 12.32 -9.82
C VAL A 32 15.05 13.43 -9.76
N ALA A 33 14.99 14.30 -8.74
CA ALA A 33 15.97 15.35 -8.55
C ALA A 33 17.38 14.79 -8.29
N LEU A 34 17.48 13.76 -7.44
CA LEU A 34 18.73 13.05 -7.14
C LEU A 34 19.38 12.49 -8.42
N ARG A 35 18.57 11.85 -9.26
CA ARG A 35 19.03 11.30 -10.53
C ARG A 35 19.45 12.39 -11.53
N ALA A 36 18.73 13.52 -11.56
CA ALA A 36 19.02 14.64 -12.45
C ALA A 36 20.30 15.40 -12.08
N ALA A 37 20.66 15.44 -10.79
CA ALA A 37 21.88 16.08 -10.29
C ALA A 37 23.17 15.46 -10.87
N GLY A 38 23.09 14.20 -11.32
CA GLY A 38 24.14 13.50 -12.05
C GLY A 38 25.39 13.18 -11.20
N PRO A 39 26.40 12.53 -11.78
CA PRO A 39 27.57 12.02 -11.03
C PRO A 39 28.49 13.11 -10.43
N ARG A 40 28.29 14.39 -10.78
CA ARG A 40 29.16 15.51 -10.37
C ARG A 40 28.66 16.28 -9.15
N ALA A 41 27.35 16.24 -8.88
CA ALA A 41 26.79 16.64 -7.59
C ALA A 41 26.58 15.33 -6.82
N ALA A 42 27.66 14.83 -6.21
CA ALA A 42 27.77 13.45 -5.74
C ALA A 42 26.70 13.09 -4.70
N ALA A 43 25.55 12.61 -5.17
CA ALA A 43 24.76 11.66 -4.42
C ALA A 43 25.63 10.42 -4.27
N GLY A 44 26.19 10.21 -3.07
CA GLY A 44 26.93 9.00 -2.77
C GLY A 44 26.04 7.76 -2.99
N ALA A 45 26.66 6.58 -3.13
CA ALA A 45 25.91 5.33 -3.22
C ALA A 45 24.88 5.17 -2.08
N GLY A 46 25.17 5.71 -0.89
CA GLY A 46 24.24 5.76 0.24
C GLY A 46 23.02 6.66 0.04
N GLU A 47 23.15 7.80 -0.65
CA GLU A 47 22.01 8.69 -0.93
C GLU A 47 21.09 8.10 -2.00
N MET A 48 21.66 7.44 -3.01
CA MET A 48 20.89 6.70 -4.00
C MET A 48 20.09 5.58 -3.33
N LEU A 49 20.76 4.79 -2.48
CA LEU A 49 20.12 3.71 -1.73
C LEU A 49 18.98 4.25 -0.85
N ALA A 50 19.21 5.33 -0.11
CA ALA A 50 18.17 5.95 0.72
C ALA A 50 16.95 6.40 -0.11
N GLY A 51 17.18 6.98 -1.29
CA GLY A 51 16.10 7.35 -2.21
C GLY A 51 15.30 6.14 -2.72
N GLN A 52 15.97 5.04 -3.04
CA GLN A 52 15.33 3.78 -3.43
C GLN A 52 14.54 3.17 -2.27
N GLU A 53 15.09 3.16 -1.06
CA GLU A 53 14.40 2.69 0.15
C GLU A 53 13.10 3.45 0.39
N MET A 54 13.11 4.78 0.25
CA MET A 54 11.89 5.59 0.36
C MET A 54 10.81 5.16 -0.64
N LEU A 55 11.20 4.88 -1.88
CA LEU A 55 10.29 4.43 -2.93
C LEU A 55 9.81 2.99 -2.73
N CYS A 56 10.53 2.15 -1.99
CA CYS A 56 10.06 0.82 -1.58
C CYS A 56 9.16 0.88 -0.34
N GLU A 57 9.41 1.80 0.58
CA GLU A 57 8.70 1.90 1.86
C GLU A 57 7.24 2.32 1.70
N ALA A 58 6.96 3.35 0.88
CA ALA A 58 5.60 3.86 0.72
C ALA A 58 4.61 2.79 0.20
N PRO A 59 4.94 2.01 -0.87
CA PRO A 59 4.09 0.90 -1.31
C PRO A 59 3.83 -0.15 -0.24
N VAL A 60 4.83 -0.51 0.58
CA VAL A 60 4.63 -1.45 1.70
C VAL A 60 3.57 -0.92 2.68
N GLN A 61 3.72 0.35 3.08
CA GLN A 61 2.82 0.94 4.08
C GLN A 61 1.40 1.15 3.55
N ILE A 62 1.27 1.64 2.31
CA ILE A 62 -0.01 1.79 1.62
C ILE A 62 -0.69 0.43 1.49
N GLY A 63 0.04 -0.58 1.03
CA GLY A 63 -0.47 -1.94 0.86
C GLY A 63 -1.00 -2.53 2.18
N ARG A 64 -0.21 -2.42 3.26
CA ARG A 64 -0.60 -2.91 4.59
C ARG A 64 -1.87 -2.24 5.13
N LEU A 65 -1.96 -0.90 5.02
CA LEU A 65 -3.14 -0.17 5.46
C LEU A 65 -4.38 -0.50 4.63
N ALA A 66 -4.21 -0.66 3.33
CA ALA A 66 -5.30 -1.04 2.44
C ALA A 66 -5.82 -2.45 2.76
N VAL A 67 -4.91 -3.41 3.02
CA VAL A 67 -5.27 -4.77 3.48
C VAL A 67 -6.01 -4.72 4.82
N GLU A 68 -5.48 -3.96 5.79
CA GLU A 68 -6.09 -3.85 7.11
C GLU A 68 -7.50 -3.27 7.03
N ALA A 69 -7.69 -2.17 6.29
CA ALA A 69 -8.98 -1.55 6.08
C ALA A 69 -9.95 -2.50 5.37
N ALA A 70 -9.51 -3.20 4.32
CA ALA A 70 -10.33 -4.19 3.63
C ALA A 70 -10.77 -5.32 4.58
N ARG A 71 -9.86 -5.83 5.42
CA ARG A 71 -10.17 -6.87 6.40
C ARG A 71 -11.21 -6.41 7.42
N ILE A 72 -11.08 -5.20 7.95
CA ILE A 72 -12.05 -4.62 8.90
C ILE A 72 -13.45 -4.57 8.25
N LEU A 73 -13.55 -4.15 6.99
CA LEU A 73 -14.81 -4.12 6.26
C LEU A 73 -15.37 -5.53 6.01
N GLN A 74 -14.54 -6.50 5.68
CA GLN A 74 -14.98 -7.90 5.52
C GLN A 74 -15.55 -8.48 6.81
N GLU A 75 -14.95 -8.17 7.95
CA GLU A 75 -15.46 -8.59 9.27
C GLU A 75 -16.81 -7.96 9.59
N PHE A 76 -17.11 -6.81 8.97
CA PHE A 76 -18.38 -6.10 9.14
C PHE A 76 -19.50 -6.60 8.22
N ARG A 77 -19.23 -7.45 7.22
CA ARG A 77 -20.21 -7.97 6.26
C ARG A 77 -21.46 -8.57 6.88
N THR A 78 -21.33 -9.27 8.01
CA THR A 78 -22.46 -9.92 8.68
C THR A 78 -23.29 -8.97 9.55
N GLY A 79 -22.81 -7.74 9.76
CA GLY A 79 -23.45 -6.73 10.60
C GLY A 79 -24.12 -5.59 9.84
N VAL A 80 -24.05 -5.58 8.50
CA VAL A 80 -24.69 -4.55 7.66
C VAL A 80 -26.07 -5.01 7.17
N VAL A 81 -26.98 -4.04 7.05
CA VAL A 81 -28.27 -4.25 6.40
C VAL A 81 -28.10 -4.27 4.87
N GLU A 82 -29.02 -4.95 4.17
CA GLU A 82 -28.93 -5.15 2.72
C GLU A 82 -28.76 -3.84 1.93
N GLN A 83 -29.41 -2.76 2.37
CA GLN A 83 -29.41 -1.46 1.69
C GLN A 83 -28.03 -0.80 1.59
N VAL A 84 -27.07 -1.16 2.44
CA VAL A 84 -25.72 -0.58 2.45
C VAL A 84 -24.63 -1.62 2.16
N ARG A 85 -25.03 -2.84 1.80
CA ARG A 85 -24.12 -3.95 1.57
C ARG A 85 -23.27 -3.72 0.31
N ASP A 86 -23.86 -3.17 -0.74
CA ASP A 86 -23.16 -2.91 -2.00
C ASP A 86 -22.06 -1.83 -1.83
N ASP A 87 -22.31 -0.80 -1.03
CA ASP A 87 -21.30 0.22 -0.70
C ASP A 87 -20.12 -0.37 0.09
N LEU A 88 -20.42 -1.28 1.02
CA LEU A 88 -19.40 -2.03 1.75
C LEU A 88 -18.55 -2.88 0.79
N GLU A 89 -19.19 -3.62 -0.11
CA GLU A 89 -18.47 -4.46 -1.08
C GLU A 89 -17.64 -3.62 -2.07
N MET A 90 -18.16 -2.48 -2.53
CA MET A 90 -17.39 -1.52 -3.33
C MET A 90 -16.11 -1.07 -2.60
N ALA A 91 -16.22 -0.70 -1.32
CA ALA A 91 -15.08 -0.28 -0.53
C ALA A 91 -14.03 -1.39 -0.36
N ILE A 92 -14.47 -2.64 -0.13
CA ILE A 92 -13.57 -3.81 -0.05
C ILE A 92 -12.85 -4.03 -1.38
N VAL A 93 -13.56 -3.92 -2.51
CA VAL A 93 -12.98 -4.05 -3.86
C VAL A 93 -11.91 -2.98 -4.10
N LEU A 94 -12.22 -1.71 -3.80
CA LEU A 94 -11.30 -0.59 -3.99
C LEU A 94 -10.03 -0.73 -3.14
N LEU A 95 -10.18 -1.06 -1.85
CA LEU A 95 -9.04 -1.26 -0.95
C LEU A 95 -8.20 -2.47 -1.33
N THR A 96 -8.83 -3.56 -1.77
CA THR A 96 -8.09 -4.71 -2.30
C THR A 96 -7.32 -4.35 -3.57
N GLY A 97 -7.93 -3.55 -4.45
CA GLY A 97 -7.26 -3.01 -5.64
C GLY A 97 -6.06 -2.14 -5.30
N ALA A 98 -6.21 -1.23 -4.33
CA ALA A 98 -5.11 -0.39 -3.85
C ALA A 98 -3.95 -1.22 -3.28
N ALA A 99 -4.26 -2.26 -2.47
CA ALA A 99 -3.23 -3.15 -1.95
C ALA A 99 -2.47 -3.89 -3.05
N ARG A 100 -3.18 -4.40 -4.07
CA ARG A 100 -2.57 -5.05 -5.24
C ARG A 100 -1.69 -4.10 -6.03
N ALA A 101 -2.15 -2.88 -6.27
CA ALA A 101 -1.35 -1.87 -6.97
C ALA A 101 -0.07 -1.54 -6.21
N ALA A 102 -0.14 -1.41 -4.88
CA ALA A 102 1.02 -1.17 -4.05
C ALA A 102 2.03 -2.36 -4.07
N ALA A 103 1.53 -3.60 -4.03
CA ALA A 103 2.38 -4.78 -4.17
C ALA A 103 3.10 -4.83 -5.52
N LEU A 104 2.39 -4.52 -6.62
CA LEU A 104 2.98 -4.45 -7.96
C LEU A 104 4.03 -3.34 -8.09
N LEU A 105 3.81 -2.20 -7.44
CA LEU A 105 4.80 -1.12 -7.43
C LEU A 105 6.06 -1.52 -6.67
N LEU A 106 5.91 -2.18 -5.51
CA LEU A 106 7.05 -2.71 -4.76
C LEU A 106 7.83 -3.75 -5.57
N ASP A 107 7.14 -4.70 -6.19
CA ASP A 107 7.74 -5.70 -7.08
C ASP A 107 8.51 -5.03 -8.24
N SER A 108 7.89 -4.02 -8.87
CA SER A 108 8.55 -3.26 -9.94
C SER A 108 9.81 -2.55 -9.45
N ASN A 109 9.79 -1.96 -8.25
CA ASN A 109 10.95 -1.28 -7.68
C ASN A 109 12.08 -2.27 -7.41
N LEU A 110 11.80 -3.42 -6.80
CA LEU A 110 12.80 -4.47 -6.55
C LEU A 110 13.33 -5.10 -7.84
N ARG A 111 12.51 -5.20 -8.89
CA ARG A 111 12.97 -5.66 -10.20
C ARG A 111 13.91 -4.66 -10.88
N ILE A 112 13.68 -3.35 -10.72
CA ILE A 112 14.49 -2.30 -11.33
C ILE A 112 15.81 -2.10 -10.57
N TRP A 113 15.80 -2.31 -9.25
CA TRP A 113 16.91 -2.05 -8.33
C TRP A 113 17.42 -3.36 -7.70
N PRO A 114 18.45 -4.01 -8.30
CA PRO A 114 18.96 -5.30 -7.87
C PRO A 114 19.89 -5.23 -6.64
N GLU A 115 19.98 -4.08 -5.96
CA GLU A 115 20.82 -3.86 -4.79
C GLU A 115 20.43 -4.83 -3.67
N GLU A 116 21.39 -5.63 -3.20
CA GLU A 116 21.17 -6.69 -2.20
C GLU A 116 20.49 -6.16 -0.93
N ALA A 117 20.87 -4.96 -0.47
CA ALA A 117 20.27 -4.33 0.70
C ALA A 117 18.75 -4.11 0.55
N LEU A 118 18.28 -3.72 -0.65
CA LEU A 118 16.86 -3.56 -0.93
C LEU A 118 16.16 -4.92 -0.96
N GLN A 119 16.76 -5.89 -1.65
CA GLN A 119 16.19 -7.24 -1.77
C GLN A 119 16.03 -7.90 -0.40
N THR A 120 17.09 -7.91 0.42
CA THR A 120 17.05 -8.49 1.77
C THR A 120 15.98 -7.85 2.65
N ARG A 121 15.78 -6.54 2.52
CA ARG A 121 14.84 -5.80 3.37
C ARG A 121 13.40 -5.92 2.91
N TYR A 122 13.15 -5.80 1.62
CA TYR A 122 11.81 -5.57 1.09
C TYR A 122 11.17 -6.79 0.43
N GLU A 123 11.95 -7.77 -0.02
CA GLU A 123 11.40 -9.00 -0.60
C GLU A 123 10.52 -9.78 0.39
N PRO A 124 10.91 -9.96 1.68
CA PRO A 124 10.01 -10.57 2.67
C PRO A 124 8.72 -9.77 2.86
N LEU A 125 8.80 -8.43 2.82
CA LEU A 125 7.63 -7.55 2.99
C LEU A 125 6.68 -7.63 1.80
N ARG A 126 7.22 -7.79 0.58
CA ARG A 126 6.45 -8.05 -0.65
C ARG A 126 5.68 -9.36 -0.53
N VAL A 127 6.36 -10.44 -0.12
CA VAL A 127 5.76 -11.77 0.08
C VAL A 127 4.67 -11.74 1.16
N ASP A 128 4.93 -11.07 2.28
CA ASP A 128 3.94 -10.89 3.36
C ASP A 128 2.70 -10.15 2.86
N LEU A 129 2.90 -9.08 2.09
CA LEU A 129 1.83 -8.28 1.54
C LEU A 129 0.99 -9.09 0.54
N GLU A 130 1.61 -9.83 -0.38
CA GLU A 130 0.92 -10.72 -1.31
C GLU A 130 0.12 -11.81 -0.58
N THR A 131 0.71 -12.41 0.45
CA THR A 131 0.05 -13.40 1.29
C THR A 131 -1.18 -12.80 1.98
N ALA A 132 -1.07 -11.57 2.48
CA ALA A 132 -2.18 -10.90 3.14
C ALA A 132 -3.29 -10.51 2.14
N ILE A 133 -2.93 -10.05 0.94
CA ILE A 133 -3.86 -9.76 -0.16
C ILE A 133 -4.61 -11.01 -0.60
N ALA A 134 -3.93 -12.16 -0.69
CA ALA A 134 -4.55 -13.43 -1.09
C ALA A 134 -5.63 -13.91 -0.12
N ARG A 135 -5.63 -13.42 1.14
CA ARG A 135 -6.65 -13.71 2.15
C ARG A 135 -7.86 -12.78 2.05
N LEU A 136 -7.80 -11.74 1.23
CA LEU A 136 -8.94 -10.89 0.93
C LEU A 136 -9.86 -11.61 -0.06
N THR A 137 -11.15 -11.37 0.09
CA THR A 137 -12.26 -12.02 -0.62
C THR A 137 -13.20 -10.97 -1.20
N PRO A 138 -12.71 -10.00 -2.02
CA PRO A 138 -13.60 -9.06 -2.70
C PRO A 138 -14.56 -9.81 -3.62
N VAL A 139 -15.80 -9.35 -3.72
CA VAL A 139 -16.77 -9.93 -4.65
C VAL A 139 -16.38 -9.67 -6.10
N ALA A 140 -16.62 -10.65 -6.97
CA ALA A 140 -16.42 -10.49 -8.41
C ALA A 140 -17.62 -9.79 -9.09
N ARG A 141 -18.82 -9.94 -8.53
CA ARG A 141 -20.08 -9.39 -9.03
C ARG A 141 -21.06 -9.20 -7.87
N ILE A 142 -21.81 -8.10 -7.91
CA ILE A 142 -22.89 -7.79 -6.93
C ILE A 142 -24.14 -8.62 -7.20
N ARG A 143 -24.60 -8.65 -8.45
CA ARG A 143 -25.74 -9.46 -8.87
C ARG A 143 -25.30 -10.93 -9.01
N THR A 144 -25.45 -11.72 -7.96
CA THR A 144 -25.27 -13.18 -8.01
C THR A 144 -26.54 -13.89 -8.45
#